data_AF-A0A212U687-F1
#
_entry.id   AF-A0A212U687-F1
#
_cell.length_a   1.000
_cell.length_b   1.000
_cell.length_c   1.000
_cell.angle_alpha   90.00
_cell.angle_beta   90.00
_cell.angle_gamma   90.00
#
_symmetry.space_group_name_H-M   'P 1'
#
loop_
_entity.id
_entity.type
_entity.pdbx_description
1 polymer ?
#
loop_
_entity_poly.entity_id
_entity_poly.type
_entity_poly.pdbx_seq_one_letter_code
_entity_poly.pdbx_strand_id
1 'polypeptide(L)'
;MLRRPAPVTDLRATGSLMRIELHWTPQDWSTPVDHHRVHALPTDQVTHRFLRHPGEDTLVARTIYPRFTHDRLNPAGQAWTYVVVTVDAAGQRSRPSAPARATSTRSVTTGRPVATLGSFDRKSLELRFAPAGYKKIPTAHPDGVITLGPQDGTAQLPYLLPGPGDRWAGSRAYSLRWTPAVESAPARPALALWGIDTTRLGGRLEAQIGDWSHAFDLPKGATKGSRTGDATVEDSPLHPVELELELPATALSAAAPTLELTLAEGGWVAWDAIGLFELG
;
A
#
# COMPACT_ATOMS: atom_id res chain seq x y z
N MET A 1 -31.77 33.88 10.08
CA MET A 1 -30.93 33.18 9.07
C MET A 1 -30.02 32.22 9.82
N LEU A 2 -30.10 30.92 9.56
CA LEU A 2 -29.15 29.95 10.12
C LEU A 2 -27.77 30.21 9.51
N ARG A 3 -26.75 30.41 10.36
CA ARG A 3 -25.40 30.73 9.94
C ARG A 3 -24.79 29.46 9.35
N ARG A 4 -24.34 29.51 8.08
CA ARG A 4 -23.61 28.39 7.48
C ARG A 4 -22.35 28.08 8.29
N PRO A 5 -21.92 26.80 8.35
CA PRO A 5 -20.66 26.47 8.99
C PRO A 5 -19.50 27.17 8.27
N ALA A 6 -18.43 27.45 9.01
CA ALA A 6 -17.21 28.00 8.44
C ALA A 6 -16.60 26.99 7.44
N PRO A 7 -15.78 27.42 6.47
CA PRO A 7 -14.89 26.50 5.77
C PRO A 7 -13.81 25.98 6.74
N VAL A 8 -13.24 24.80 6.47
CA VAL A 8 -12.04 24.35 7.17
C VAL A 8 -10.84 25.22 6.78
N THR A 9 -9.88 25.38 7.69
CA THR A 9 -8.63 26.11 7.45
C THR A 9 -7.43 25.16 7.48
N ASP A 10 -6.31 25.64 6.96
CA ASP A 10 -5.02 24.93 6.97
C ASP A 10 -5.09 23.53 6.33
N LEU A 11 -5.90 23.36 5.29
CA LEU A 11 -5.91 22.14 4.50
C LEU A 11 -4.53 21.94 3.86
N ARG A 12 -3.88 20.83 4.20
CA ARG A 12 -2.59 20.40 3.67
C ARG A 12 -2.75 19.04 3.01
N ALA A 13 -2.01 18.85 1.92
CA ALA A 13 -1.92 17.59 1.21
C ALA A 13 -0.45 17.19 1.10
N THR A 14 -0.13 15.95 1.49
CA THR A 14 1.22 15.39 1.42
C THR A 14 1.20 14.13 0.58
N GLY A 15 2.08 14.06 -0.42
CA GLY A 15 2.22 12.87 -1.26
C GLY A 15 3.12 11.83 -0.62
N SER A 16 2.75 10.56 -0.78
CA SER A 16 3.56 9.39 -0.49
C SER A 16 3.35 8.33 -1.59
N LEU A 17 3.99 7.17 -1.47
CA LEU A 17 3.88 6.09 -2.47
C LEU A 17 2.41 5.75 -2.73
N MET A 18 1.94 6.02 -3.96
CA MET A 18 0.56 5.76 -4.41
C MET A 18 -0.54 6.28 -3.46
N ARG A 19 -0.23 7.32 -2.67
CA ARG A 19 -1.13 7.87 -1.67
C ARG A 19 -0.95 9.38 -1.53
N ILE A 20 -2.04 10.05 -1.18
CA ILE A 20 -2.01 11.43 -0.71
C ILE A 20 -2.76 11.51 0.62
N GLU A 21 -2.10 12.09 1.62
CA GLU A 21 -2.66 12.31 2.96
C GLU A 21 -3.09 13.76 3.12
N LEU A 22 -4.33 13.95 3.59
CA LEU A 22 -4.92 15.24 3.87
C LEU A 22 -5.07 15.44 5.36
N HIS A 23 -4.74 16.65 5.81
CA HIS A 23 -4.96 17.12 7.19
C HIS A 23 -5.48 18.56 7.16
N TRP A 24 -6.37 18.92 8.09
CA TRP A 24 -6.83 20.29 8.26
C TRP A 24 -7.10 20.62 9.72
N THR A 25 -7.23 21.90 10.04
CA THR A 25 -7.57 22.35 11.39
C THR A 25 -9.03 22.00 11.70
N PRO A 26 -9.32 21.27 12.80
CA PRO A 26 -10.70 21.01 13.22
C PRO A 26 -11.43 22.32 13.52
N GLN A 27 -12.74 22.35 13.26
CA GLN A 27 -13.55 23.50 13.66
C GLN A 27 -13.78 23.50 15.16
N ASP A 28 -13.96 24.71 15.69
CA ASP A 28 -14.34 24.90 17.09
C ASP A 28 -15.70 24.26 17.39
N TRP A 29 -15.87 23.76 18.61
CA TRP A 29 -17.04 23.01 19.09
C TRP A 29 -18.33 23.83 19.13
N SER A 30 -18.24 25.14 18.91
CA SER A 30 -19.38 26.06 18.84
C SER A 30 -20.30 25.82 17.63
N THR A 31 -19.86 25.08 16.61
CA THR A 31 -20.74 24.57 15.54
C THR A 31 -20.70 23.03 15.52
N PRO A 32 -21.82 22.34 15.79
CA PRO A 32 -21.88 20.89 15.68
C PRO A 32 -21.63 20.44 14.24
N VAL A 33 -20.40 20.00 13.95
CA VAL A 33 -20.03 19.41 12.67
C VAL A 33 -20.58 17.99 12.62
N ASP A 34 -21.38 17.72 11.59
CA ASP A 34 -21.86 16.37 11.30
C ASP A 34 -20.78 15.57 10.57
N HIS A 35 -20.27 16.11 9.45
CA HIS A 35 -19.13 15.52 8.73
C HIS A 35 -18.44 16.52 7.81
N HIS A 36 -17.29 16.11 7.29
CA HIS A 36 -16.58 16.75 6.19
C HIS A 36 -16.80 15.95 4.90
N ARG A 37 -16.89 16.68 3.80
CA ARG A 37 -16.94 16.14 2.44
C ARG A 37 -15.64 16.50 1.75
N VAL A 38 -14.88 15.50 1.36
CA VAL A 38 -13.63 15.67 0.64
C VAL A 38 -13.91 15.53 -0.85
N HIS A 39 -13.59 16.58 -1.60
CA HIS A 39 -13.73 16.61 -3.04
C HIS A 39 -12.37 16.70 -3.71
N ALA A 40 -12.17 15.98 -4.80
CA ALA A 40 -10.90 15.95 -5.50
C ALA A 40 -11.06 15.82 -7.02
N LEU A 41 -10.09 16.37 -7.75
CA LEU A 41 -9.91 16.13 -9.19
C LEU A 41 -8.42 15.94 -9.50
N PRO A 42 -8.09 15.17 -10.55
CA PRO A 42 -6.77 15.25 -11.17
C PRO A 42 -6.43 16.71 -11.46
N THR A 43 -5.20 17.13 -11.16
CA THR A 43 -4.87 18.56 -11.15
C THR A 43 -5.00 19.21 -12.53
N ASP A 44 -4.72 18.45 -13.58
CA ASP A 44 -4.88 18.85 -14.97
C ASP A 44 -6.36 18.97 -15.41
N GLN A 45 -7.30 18.47 -14.60
CA GLN A 45 -8.75 18.54 -14.84
C GLN A 45 -9.45 19.58 -13.95
N VAL A 46 -8.72 20.31 -13.11
CA VAL A 46 -9.29 21.30 -12.19
C VAL A 46 -9.91 22.46 -12.95
N THR A 47 -11.14 22.82 -12.57
CA THR A 47 -11.86 23.97 -13.13
C THR A 47 -12.20 24.99 -12.04
N HIS A 48 -12.44 26.24 -12.43
CA HIS A 48 -12.98 27.25 -11.52
C HIS A 48 -14.34 26.85 -10.91
N ARG A 49 -15.15 26.06 -11.64
CA ARG A 49 -16.42 25.54 -11.14
C ARG A 49 -16.19 24.60 -9.97
N PHE A 50 -15.28 23.64 -10.11
CA PHE A 50 -14.93 22.70 -9.04
C PHE A 50 -14.49 23.43 -7.75
N LEU A 51 -13.60 24.41 -7.87
CA LEU A 51 -13.07 25.14 -6.70
C LEU A 51 -14.13 25.93 -5.92
N ARG A 52 -15.25 26.32 -6.57
CA ARG A 52 -16.31 27.13 -5.95
C ARG A 52 -17.55 26.31 -5.58
N HIS A 53 -17.86 25.29 -6.37
CA HIS A 53 -19.09 24.52 -6.29
C HIS A 53 -18.82 23.04 -6.64
N PRO A 54 -18.06 22.31 -5.80
CA PRO A 54 -17.76 20.90 -6.06
C PRO A 54 -19.05 20.07 -6.01
N GLY A 55 -19.26 19.23 -7.03
CA GLY A 55 -20.43 18.36 -7.16
C GLY A 55 -20.23 16.98 -6.53
N GLU A 56 -21.29 16.17 -6.49
CA GLU A 56 -21.22 14.77 -6.01
C GLU A 56 -20.30 13.90 -6.88
N ASP A 57 -20.13 14.23 -8.16
CA ASP A 57 -19.21 13.61 -9.12
C ASP A 57 -17.73 13.75 -8.73
N THR A 58 -17.40 14.72 -7.88
CA THR A 58 -16.04 14.96 -7.39
C THR A 58 -15.85 14.54 -5.94
N LEU A 59 -16.87 13.97 -5.31
CA LEU A 59 -16.81 13.53 -3.91
C LEU A 59 -16.01 12.22 -3.82
N VAL A 60 -14.88 12.27 -3.11
CA VAL A 60 -14.04 11.08 -2.88
C VAL A 60 -14.23 10.49 -1.48
N ALA A 61 -14.72 11.26 -0.51
CA ALA A 61 -15.01 10.74 0.82
C ALA A 61 -15.95 11.62 1.66
N ARG A 62 -16.57 10.99 2.66
CA ARG A 62 -17.19 11.65 3.81
C ARG A 62 -16.50 11.18 5.09
N THR A 63 -16.14 12.10 5.97
CA THR A 63 -15.41 11.76 7.21
C THR A 63 -15.73 12.74 8.33
N ILE A 64 -15.84 12.25 9.56
CA ILE A 64 -15.95 13.09 10.75
C ILE A 64 -14.58 13.57 11.24
N TYR A 65 -13.50 12.93 10.79
CA TYR A 65 -12.16 13.23 11.24
C TYR A 65 -11.53 14.35 10.40
N PRO A 66 -10.65 15.18 10.99
CA PRO A 66 -9.94 16.25 10.32
C PRO A 66 -8.77 15.74 9.45
N ARG A 67 -8.94 14.55 8.87
CA ARG A 67 -7.95 13.85 8.05
C ARG A 67 -8.62 12.92 7.06
N PHE A 68 -7.96 12.69 5.93
CA PHE A 68 -8.37 11.74 4.92
C PHE A 68 -7.15 11.19 4.18
N THR A 69 -7.23 9.95 3.71
CA THR A 69 -6.19 9.31 2.91
C THR A 69 -6.79 8.92 1.56
N HIS A 70 -6.27 9.51 0.48
CA HIS A 70 -6.56 9.07 -0.88
C HIS A 70 -5.49 8.05 -1.27
N ASP A 71 -5.83 6.77 -1.19
CA ASP A 71 -4.91 5.67 -1.48
C ASP A 71 -5.15 5.07 -2.88
N ARG A 72 -4.43 3.99 -3.17
CA ARG A 72 -4.57 3.20 -4.40
C ARG A 72 -4.36 3.97 -5.70
N LEU A 73 -3.63 5.09 -5.63
CA LEU A 73 -3.32 5.94 -6.77
C LEU A 73 -2.40 5.22 -7.76
N ASN A 74 -2.32 5.75 -8.99
CA ASN A 74 -1.52 5.13 -10.06
C ASN A 74 -0.02 5.06 -9.67
N PRO A 75 0.65 3.92 -9.91
CA PRO A 75 2.08 3.75 -9.66
C PRO A 75 2.99 4.79 -10.33
N ALA A 76 2.57 5.39 -11.45
CA ALA A 76 3.33 6.45 -12.13
C ALA A 76 3.41 7.78 -11.34
N GLY A 77 2.65 7.91 -10.24
CA GLY A 77 2.46 9.16 -9.53
C GLY A 77 1.34 9.99 -10.17
N GLN A 78 0.49 10.60 -9.34
CA GLN A 78 -0.65 11.40 -9.79
C GLN A 78 -0.78 12.67 -8.98
N ALA A 79 -0.94 13.80 -9.68
CA ALA A 79 -1.19 15.09 -9.06
C ALA A 79 -2.69 15.30 -8.87
N TRP A 80 -3.11 15.55 -7.63
CA TRP A 80 -4.51 15.80 -7.28
C TRP A 80 -4.67 17.15 -6.57
N THR A 81 -5.81 17.79 -6.80
CA THR A 81 -6.23 19.00 -6.10
C THR A 81 -7.49 18.71 -5.31
N TYR A 82 -7.51 19.15 -4.05
CA TYR A 82 -8.54 18.84 -3.07
C TYR A 82 -9.17 20.11 -2.53
N VAL A 83 -10.47 20.03 -2.24
CA VAL A 83 -11.18 20.99 -1.39
C VAL A 83 -12.03 20.23 -0.39
N VAL A 84 -12.22 20.81 0.80
CA VAL A 84 -13.05 20.23 1.85
C VAL A 84 -14.24 21.14 2.12
N VAL A 85 -15.43 20.53 2.24
CA VAL A 85 -16.68 21.21 2.61
C VAL A 85 -17.15 20.64 3.94
N THR A 86 -17.46 21.51 4.89
CA THR A 86 -18.03 21.14 6.18
C THR A 86 -19.55 21.06 6.06
N VAL A 87 -20.13 20.03 6.67
CA VAL A 87 -21.57 19.86 6.85
C VAL A 87 -21.89 19.90 8.33
N ASP A 88 -22.80 20.77 8.74
CA ASP A 88 -23.28 20.82 10.12
C ASP A 88 -24.45 19.84 10.37
N ALA A 89 -24.84 19.70 11.64
CA ALA A 89 -25.96 18.84 12.04
C ALA A 89 -27.32 19.22 11.45
N ALA A 90 -27.48 20.44 10.92
CA ALA A 90 -28.68 20.89 10.21
C ALA A 90 -28.59 20.64 8.69
N GLY A 91 -27.52 19.97 8.22
CA GLY A 91 -27.26 19.68 6.82
C GLY A 91 -26.79 20.89 6.00
N GLN A 92 -26.49 22.03 6.64
CA GLN A 92 -25.95 23.19 5.94
C GLN A 92 -24.50 22.96 5.56
N ARG A 93 -24.13 23.42 4.36
CA ARG A 93 -22.78 23.29 3.82
C ARG A 93 -22.02 24.60 3.90
N SER A 94 -20.73 24.53 4.26
CA SER A 94 -19.83 25.68 4.17
C SER A 94 -19.48 25.99 2.71
N ARG A 95 -18.75 27.10 2.49
CA ARG A 95 -18.01 27.26 1.23
C ARG A 95 -16.85 26.25 1.20
N PRO A 96 -16.36 25.84 0.02
CA PRO A 96 -15.15 25.03 -0.05
C PRO A 96 -13.96 25.73 0.64
N SER A 97 -13.06 24.94 1.21
CA SER A 97 -11.77 25.42 1.72
C SER A 97 -10.92 26.05 0.61
N ALA A 98 -9.81 26.70 1.00
CA ALA A 98 -8.72 26.90 0.06
C ALA A 98 -8.24 25.54 -0.49
N PRO A 99 -7.88 25.44 -1.78
CA PRO A 99 -7.46 24.18 -2.37
C PRO A 99 -6.09 23.77 -1.86
N ALA A 100 -5.90 22.46 -1.67
CA ALA A 100 -4.59 21.85 -1.44
C ALA A 100 -4.23 20.94 -2.61
N ARG A 101 -2.96 20.92 -3.00
CA ARG A 101 -2.44 20.08 -4.08
C ARG A 101 -1.30 19.22 -3.56
N ALA A 102 -1.28 17.96 -3.97
CA ALA A 102 -0.15 17.07 -3.79
C ALA A 102 -0.01 16.14 -5.00
N THR A 103 1.15 15.50 -5.10
CA THR A 103 1.43 14.46 -6.10
C THR A 103 1.90 13.24 -5.35
N SER A 104 1.30 12.06 -5.61
CA SER A 104 1.82 10.82 -5.06
C SER A 104 3.19 10.49 -5.63
N THR A 105 4.03 9.85 -4.81
CA THR A 105 5.36 9.43 -5.24
C THR A 105 5.24 8.29 -6.25
N ARG A 106 6.07 8.34 -7.29
CA ARG A 106 6.21 7.29 -8.30
C ARG A 106 6.76 6.02 -7.65
N SER A 107 6.15 4.89 -7.97
CA SER A 107 6.58 3.56 -7.56
C SER A 107 7.78 3.10 -8.38
N VAL A 108 8.69 2.37 -7.73
CA VAL A 108 9.84 1.72 -8.38
C VAL A 108 9.41 0.68 -9.42
N THR A 109 8.19 0.15 -9.31
CA THR A 109 7.59 -0.81 -10.26
C THR A 109 7.40 -0.23 -11.67
N THR A 110 7.46 1.10 -11.79
CA THR A 110 7.40 1.79 -13.09
C THR A 110 8.77 1.92 -13.75
N GLY A 111 9.83 1.44 -13.10
CA GLY A 111 11.17 1.27 -13.66
C GLY A 111 11.26 0.02 -14.54
N ARG A 112 12.48 -0.37 -14.92
CA ARG A 112 12.70 -1.60 -15.70
C ARG A 112 12.75 -2.79 -14.74
N PRO A 113 11.91 -3.83 -14.91
CA PRO A 113 12.01 -5.02 -14.06
C PRO A 113 13.34 -5.74 -14.32
N VAL A 114 14.03 -6.10 -13.24
CA VAL A 114 15.22 -6.97 -13.26
C VAL A 114 14.80 -8.41 -13.02
N ALA A 115 13.98 -8.65 -11.99
CA ALA A 115 13.36 -9.94 -11.70
C ALA A 115 12.07 -9.73 -10.89
N THR A 116 11.06 -10.56 -11.10
CA THR A 116 9.76 -10.46 -10.40
C THR A 116 9.15 -11.82 -10.12
N LEU A 117 8.41 -11.92 -9.01
CA LEU A 117 7.47 -12.99 -8.67
C LEU A 117 6.11 -12.35 -8.40
N GLY A 118 5.05 -12.86 -9.03
CA GLY A 118 3.73 -12.22 -8.99
C GLY A 118 3.57 -11.11 -10.03
N SER A 119 2.37 -10.54 -10.07
CA SER A 119 2.05 -9.34 -10.85
C SER A 119 1.77 -8.19 -9.90
N PHE A 120 2.26 -6.98 -10.19
CA PHE A 120 1.98 -5.79 -9.38
C PHE A 120 0.58 -5.23 -9.70
N ASP A 121 -0.46 -6.03 -9.46
CA ASP A 121 -1.85 -5.74 -9.83
C ASP A 121 -2.83 -5.78 -8.66
N ARG A 122 -2.30 -5.92 -7.43
CA ARG A 122 -3.03 -6.04 -6.16
C ARG A 122 -3.87 -7.31 -6.06
N LYS A 123 -3.36 -8.43 -6.59
CA LYS A 123 -3.98 -9.75 -6.55
C LYS A 123 -2.95 -10.82 -6.18
N SER A 124 -3.44 -11.92 -5.62
CA SER A 124 -2.60 -13.05 -5.23
C SER A 124 -2.99 -14.35 -5.93
N LEU A 125 -3.94 -14.29 -6.86
CA LEU A 125 -4.67 -15.46 -7.36
C LEU A 125 -3.78 -16.40 -8.21
N GLU A 126 -2.70 -15.88 -8.75
CA GLU A 126 -1.69 -16.62 -9.50
C GLU A 126 -0.63 -17.29 -8.59
N LEU A 127 -0.59 -16.91 -7.31
CA LEU A 127 0.37 -17.41 -6.33
C LEU A 127 -0.03 -18.79 -5.80
N ARG A 128 0.96 -19.56 -5.37
CA ARG A 128 0.77 -20.92 -4.87
C ARG A 128 -0.13 -20.93 -3.65
N PHE A 129 -1.10 -21.84 -3.66
CA PHE A 129 -2.10 -22.05 -2.60
C PHE A 129 -3.12 -20.92 -2.42
N ALA A 130 -3.10 -19.86 -3.23
CA ALA A 130 -4.13 -18.84 -3.19
C ALA A 130 -5.51 -19.40 -3.59
N PRO A 131 -6.60 -18.72 -3.19
CA PRO A 131 -6.66 -17.70 -2.14
C PRO A 131 -6.89 -18.32 -0.75
N ALA A 132 -7.16 -19.64 -0.65
CA ALA A 132 -7.68 -20.26 0.57
C ALA A 132 -6.93 -21.55 0.99
N GLY A 133 -5.75 -21.79 0.45
CA GLY A 133 -4.95 -22.99 0.66
C GLY A 133 -3.87 -22.86 1.74
N TYR A 134 -3.89 -21.82 2.58
CA TYR A 134 -2.81 -21.51 3.53
C TYR A 134 -2.36 -22.69 4.40
N LYS A 135 -3.27 -23.60 4.79
CA LYS A 135 -2.93 -24.80 5.58
C LYS A 135 -1.95 -25.75 4.89
N LYS A 136 -1.74 -25.62 3.58
CA LYS A 136 -0.76 -26.43 2.82
C LYS A 136 0.66 -25.90 2.96
N ILE A 137 0.84 -24.64 3.38
CA ILE A 137 2.15 -23.97 3.49
C ILE A 137 3.04 -24.68 4.51
N PRO A 138 2.62 -24.97 5.76
CA PRO A 138 3.47 -25.62 6.75
C PRO A 138 3.77 -27.08 6.41
N THR A 139 2.90 -27.73 5.61
CA THR A 139 3.16 -29.07 5.08
C THR A 139 4.23 -29.05 4.00
N ALA A 140 4.22 -28.03 3.12
CA ALA A 140 5.23 -27.87 2.07
C ALA A 140 6.57 -27.33 2.59
N HIS A 141 6.53 -26.55 3.68
CA HIS A 141 7.69 -25.88 4.29
C HIS A 141 7.73 -26.15 5.81
N PRO A 142 7.98 -27.40 6.22
CA PRO A 142 7.92 -27.81 7.62
C PRO A 142 9.04 -27.24 8.49
N ASP A 143 10.11 -26.71 7.90
CA ASP A 143 11.19 -26.00 8.58
C ASP A 143 10.94 -24.47 8.68
N GLY A 144 9.95 -23.94 7.98
CA GLY A 144 9.62 -22.51 7.97
C GLY A 144 10.40 -21.73 6.91
N VAL A 145 11.12 -22.42 6.01
CA VAL A 145 11.91 -21.78 4.96
C VAL A 145 11.31 -22.10 3.60
N ILE A 146 10.88 -21.06 2.90
CA ILE A 146 10.46 -21.12 1.50
C ILE A 146 11.67 -20.74 0.67
N THR A 147 12.15 -21.65 -0.19
CA THR A 147 13.29 -21.39 -1.08
C THR A 147 12.82 -21.39 -2.53
N LEU A 148 13.16 -20.34 -3.27
CA LEU A 148 12.91 -20.17 -4.69
C LEU A 148 14.22 -19.87 -5.41
N GLY A 149 14.57 -20.67 -6.40
CA GLY A 149 15.76 -20.51 -7.22
C GLY A 149 15.52 -19.70 -8.50
N PRO A 150 16.56 -19.54 -9.35
CA PRO A 150 16.49 -18.71 -10.55
C PRO A 150 15.48 -19.16 -11.61
N GLN A 151 15.05 -20.42 -11.56
CA GLN A 151 14.08 -21.02 -12.49
C GLN A 151 12.67 -21.11 -11.91
N ASP A 152 12.51 -20.80 -10.62
CA ASP A 152 11.20 -20.79 -9.99
C ASP A 152 10.46 -19.51 -10.36
N GLY A 153 9.18 -19.67 -10.71
CA GLY A 153 8.31 -18.58 -11.08
C GLY A 153 7.25 -18.28 -10.03
N THR A 154 6.31 -17.44 -10.44
CA THR A 154 5.18 -16.99 -9.62
C THR A 154 4.36 -18.13 -9.00
N ALA A 155 4.13 -19.21 -9.74
CA ALA A 155 3.31 -20.34 -9.28
C ALA A 155 3.96 -21.17 -8.15
N GLN A 156 5.24 -20.92 -7.84
CA GLN A 156 5.97 -21.58 -6.76
C GLN A 156 5.91 -20.77 -5.47
N LEU A 157 5.73 -19.44 -5.54
CA LEU A 157 5.64 -18.54 -4.39
C LEU A 157 4.33 -18.79 -3.62
N PRO A 158 4.37 -19.24 -2.35
CA PRO A 158 3.18 -19.29 -1.51
C PRO A 158 2.59 -17.89 -1.32
N TYR A 159 1.26 -17.79 -1.45
CA TYR A 159 0.57 -16.50 -1.35
C TYR A 159 0.63 -15.85 0.04
N LEU A 160 0.96 -16.60 1.09
CA LEU A 160 1.21 -16.07 2.42
C LEU A 160 2.65 -16.37 2.86
N LEU A 161 3.29 -15.39 3.51
CA LEU A 161 4.43 -15.62 4.39
C LEU A 161 3.93 -15.61 5.84
N PRO A 162 3.94 -16.74 6.58
CA PRO A 162 3.47 -16.80 7.97
C PRO A 162 4.40 -16.08 8.96
N GLY A 163 3.83 -15.57 10.05
CA GLY A 163 4.59 -14.97 11.16
C GLY A 163 4.43 -15.73 12.49
N PRO A 164 5.17 -15.37 13.55
CA PRO A 164 5.07 -16.04 14.86
C PRO A 164 3.68 -15.99 15.51
N GLY A 165 2.83 -15.04 15.12
CA GLY A 165 1.43 -14.95 15.54
C GLY A 165 0.52 -16.03 14.94
N ASP A 166 0.99 -16.78 13.95
CA ASP A 166 0.21 -17.78 13.23
C ASP A 166 0.32 -19.18 13.85
N ARG A 167 -0.61 -19.49 14.77
CA ARG A 167 -0.70 -20.83 15.38
C ARG A 167 -0.85 -21.96 14.37
N TRP A 168 -1.55 -21.71 13.26
CA TRP A 168 -1.74 -22.69 12.19
C TRP A 168 -0.43 -23.02 11.45
N ALA A 169 0.59 -22.15 11.55
CA ALA A 169 1.91 -22.33 10.97
C ALA A 169 2.98 -22.73 12.00
N GLY A 170 2.57 -23.03 13.24
CA GLY A 170 3.47 -23.46 14.32
C GLY A 170 4.02 -22.33 15.19
N SER A 171 3.45 -21.12 15.13
CA SER A 171 3.84 -19.97 15.95
C SER A 171 5.34 -19.63 15.89
N ARG A 172 5.92 -19.64 14.69
CA ARG A 172 7.33 -19.31 14.43
C ARG A 172 7.46 -18.35 13.25
N ALA A 173 8.61 -17.69 13.14
CA ALA A 173 8.94 -16.91 11.96
C ALA A 173 9.11 -17.83 10.75
N TYR A 174 8.60 -17.40 9.59
CA TYR A 174 8.93 -18.00 8.30
C TYR A 174 9.82 -17.03 7.52
N SER A 175 10.65 -17.61 6.67
CA SER A 175 11.53 -16.88 5.75
C SER A 175 11.26 -17.31 4.31
N LEU A 176 11.25 -16.35 3.41
CA LEU A 176 11.35 -16.57 1.96
C LEU A 176 12.75 -16.23 1.52
N ARG A 177 13.45 -17.19 0.91
CA ARG A 177 14.75 -17.03 0.26
C ARG A 177 14.57 -17.15 -1.24
N TRP A 178 14.81 -16.06 -1.94
CA TRP A 178 14.68 -16.00 -3.39
C TRP A 178 16.00 -15.62 -4.04
N THR A 179 16.50 -16.50 -4.90
CA THR A 179 17.66 -16.24 -5.76
C THR A 179 17.18 -15.93 -7.17
N PRO A 180 16.99 -14.64 -7.54
CA PRO A 180 16.56 -14.25 -8.88
C PRO A 180 17.60 -14.59 -9.95
N ALA A 181 17.12 -14.85 -11.18
CA ALA A 181 17.96 -14.82 -12.36
C ALA A 181 18.27 -13.35 -12.73
N VAL A 182 19.49 -12.90 -12.44
CA VAL A 182 19.95 -11.53 -12.76
C VAL A 182 21.05 -11.64 -13.82
N GLU A 183 20.79 -11.14 -15.03
CA GLU A 183 21.78 -11.17 -16.12
C GLU A 183 22.91 -10.15 -15.91
N SER A 184 22.56 -8.98 -15.39
CA SER A 184 23.51 -7.92 -15.07
C SER A 184 23.01 -7.09 -13.89
N ALA A 185 23.94 -6.69 -13.02
CA ALA A 185 23.61 -5.87 -11.87
C ALA A 185 23.14 -4.47 -12.34
N PRO A 186 21.94 -4.02 -11.93
CA PRO A 186 21.48 -2.67 -12.22
C PRO A 186 22.33 -1.60 -11.53
N ALA A 187 22.39 -0.40 -12.10
CA ALA A 187 23.15 0.72 -11.54
C ALA A 187 22.43 1.33 -10.33
N ARG A 188 21.11 1.42 -10.39
CA ARG A 188 20.21 1.91 -9.34
C ARG A 188 19.15 0.84 -9.04
N PRO A 189 19.54 -0.26 -8.36
CA PRO A 189 18.59 -1.28 -7.95
C PRO A 189 17.55 -0.72 -6.98
N ALA A 190 16.35 -1.26 -7.05
CA ALA A 190 15.28 -1.01 -6.08
C ALA A 190 14.53 -2.29 -5.76
N LEU A 191 13.99 -2.37 -4.54
CA LEU A 191 13.14 -3.45 -4.06
C LEU A 191 11.69 -2.98 -4.01
N ALA A 192 10.78 -3.79 -4.53
CA ALA A 192 9.34 -3.65 -4.34
C ALA A 192 8.75 -4.91 -3.70
N LEU A 193 8.06 -4.73 -2.58
CA LEU A 193 7.28 -5.76 -1.90
C LEU A 193 5.85 -5.27 -1.78
N TRP A 194 4.93 -5.85 -2.54
CA TRP A 194 3.52 -5.52 -2.45
C TRP A 194 2.75 -6.68 -1.82
N GLY A 195 1.87 -6.34 -0.89
CA GLY A 195 0.94 -7.26 -0.28
C GLY A 195 -0.50 -6.82 -0.51
N ILE A 196 -1.40 -7.78 -0.65
CA ILE A 196 -2.84 -7.51 -0.75
C ILE A 196 -3.49 -7.31 0.62
N ASP A 197 -2.92 -7.88 1.68
CA ASP A 197 -3.45 -7.77 3.05
C ASP A 197 -2.43 -8.25 4.09
N THR A 198 -2.67 -7.91 5.34
CA THR A 198 -1.98 -8.48 6.50
C THR A 198 -2.98 -8.88 7.58
N THR A 199 -2.50 -9.46 8.67
CA THR A 199 -3.35 -9.71 9.84
C THR A 199 -3.59 -8.45 10.69
N ARG A 200 -4.54 -8.54 11.63
CA ARG A 200 -4.77 -7.50 12.66
C ARG A 200 -3.58 -7.29 13.59
N LEU A 201 -2.61 -8.20 13.58
CA LEU A 201 -1.38 -8.10 14.37
C LEU A 201 -0.38 -7.15 13.70
N GLY A 202 -0.50 -6.89 12.40
CA GLY A 202 0.59 -6.31 11.62
C GLY A 202 1.81 -7.22 11.68
N GLY A 203 3.01 -6.63 11.73
CA GLY A 203 4.24 -7.37 11.94
C GLY A 203 5.49 -6.57 11.62
N ARG A 204 6.63 -7.27 11.64
CA ARG A 204 7.93 -6.72 11.25
C ARG A 204 8.55 -7.66 10.23
N LEU A 205 8.72 -7.17 9.00
CA LEU A 205 9.32 -7.91 7.90
C LEU A 205 10.76 -7.47 7.71
N GLU A 206 11.69 -8.38 7.94
CA GLU A 206 13.12 -8.15 7.74
C GLU A 206 13.51 -8.57 6.33
N ALA A 207 14.08 -7.65 5.56
CA ALA A 207 14.61 -7.89 4.23
C ALA A 207 16.13 -7.82 4.25
N GLN A 208 16.80 -8.76 3.60
CA GLN A 208 18.25 -8.80 3.46
C GLN A 208 18.66 -9.20 2.05
N ILE A 209 19.65 -8.52 1.48
CA ILE A 209 20.29 -8.90 0.22
C ILE A 209 21.77 -8.50 0.23
N GLY A 210 22.65 -9.50 0.14
CA GLY A 210 24.08 -9.29 0.42
C GLY A 210 24.28 -8.74 1.84
N ASP A 211 25.03 -7.63 1.94
CA ASP A 211 25.29 -6.93 3.20
C ASP A 211 24.22 -5.89 3.56
N TRP A 212 23.28 -5.61 2.66
CA TRP A 212 22.18 -4.70 2.95
C TRP A 212 21.08 -5.42 3.72
N SER A 213 20.55 -4.74 4.74
CA SER A 213 19.36 -5.18 5.45
C SER A 213 18.46 -4.00 5.84
N HIS A 214 17.16 -4.27 5.94
CA HIS A 214 16.16 -3.32 6.37
C HIS A 214 15.00 -4.03 7.07
N ALA A 215 14.38 -3.39 8.05
CA ALA A 215 13.17 -3.89 8.69
C ALA A 215 12.00 -2.98 8.34
N PHE A 216 10.96 -3.55 7.74
CA PHE A 216 9.71 -2.89 7.43
C PHE A 216 8.68 -3.15 8.53
N ASP A 217 8.00 -2.09 8.96
CA ASP A 217 6.79 -2.23 9.76
C ASP A 217 5.60 -2.59 8.86
N LEU A 218 4.98 -3.72 9.13
CA LEU A 218 3.75 -4.13 8.45
C LEU A 218 2.54 -3.55 9.19
N PRO A 219 1.68 -2.79 8.49
CA PRO A 219 0.48 -2.23 9.10
C PRO A 219 -0.50 -3.34 9.47
N LYS A 220 -1.46 -3.01 10.34
CA LYS A 220 -2.58 -3.90 10.66
C LYS A 220 -3.54 -3.98 9.47
N GLY A 221 -3.80 -5.19 9.00
CA GLY A 221 -4.68 -5.47 7.88
C GLY A 221 -6.02 -6.07 8.31
N ALA A 222 -6.81 -6.46 7.32
CA ALA A 222 -8.17 -6.96 7.49
C ALA A 222 -8.23 -8.45 7.84
N THR A 223 -7.12 -9.19 7.71
CA THR A 223 -7.04 -10.65 7.90
C THR A 223 -7.91 -11.44 6.90
N LYS A 224 -8.27 -10.83 5.78
CA LYS A 224 -9.13 -11.39 4.73
C LYS A 224 -8.32 -11.96 3.57
N GLY A 225 -7.08 -11.50 3.36
CA GLY A 225 -6.14 -12.01 2.34
C GLY A 225 -5.91 -13.52 2.37
N SER A 226 -6.09 -14.16 3.53
CA SER A 226 -6.07 -15.63 3.67
C SER A 226 -7.22 -16.39 3.00
N ARG A 227 -8.25 -15.68 2.51
CA ARG A 227 -9.47 -16.25 1.90
C ARG A 227 -9.89 -15.56 0.61
N THR A 228 -9.49 -14.30 0.43
CA THR A 228 -9.79 -13.49 -0.76
C THR A 228 -8.48 -13.04 -1.37
N GLY A 229 -8.37 -13.08 -2.70
CA GLY A 229 -7.11 -12.81 -3.40
C GLY A 229 -7.14 -11.62 -4.35
N ASP A 230 -8.21 -10.81 -4.37
CA ASP A 230 -8.32 -9.67 -5.29
C ASP A 230 -8.71 -8.40 -4.51
N ALA A 231 -7.77 -7.45 -4.43
CA ALA A 231 -7.98 -6.17 -3.74
C ALA A 231 -8.54 -5.07 -4.67
N THR A 232 -8.78 -5.39 -5.96
CA THR A 232 -9.24 -4.45 -6.98
C THR A 232 -10.76 -4.40 -7.11
N VAL A 233 -11.47 -5.39 -6.56
CA VAL A 233 -12.94 -5.40 -6.55
C VAL A 233 -13.50 -4.22 -5.75
N GLU A 234 -14.61 -3.66 -6.21
CA GLU A 234 -15.34 -2.62 -5.49
C GLU A 234 -15.68 -3.09 -4.08
N ASP A 235 -15.53 -2.20 -3.09
CA ASP A 235 -15.71 -2.49 -1.67
C ASP A 235 -14.86 -3.67 -1.14
N SER A 236 -13.71 -3.95 -1.77
CA SER A 236 -12.80 -4.98 -1.28
C SER A 236 -12.44 -4.72 0.19
N PRO A 237 -12.59 -5.71 1.08
CA PRO A 237 -12.23 -5.57 2.48
C PRO A 237 -10.71 -5.64 2.68
N LEU A 238 -9.94 -5.86 1.62
CA LEU A 238 -8.49 -6.01 1.67
C LEU A 238 -7.81 -4.66 1.88
N HIS A 239 -6.75 -4.67 2.68
CA HIS A 239 -5.91 -3.51 2.94
C HIS A 239 -4.52 -3.73 2.31
N PRO A 240 -4.32 -3.36 1.04
CA PRO A 240 -3.01 -3.47 0.40
C PRO A 240 -1.93 -2.71 1.16
N VAL A 241 -0.71 -3.22 1.05
CA VAL A 241 0.51 -2.60 1.58
C VAL A 241 1.57 -2.61 0.51
N GLU A 242 2.16 -1.45 0.25
CA GLU A 242 3.23 -1.30 -0.72
C GLU A 242 4.49 -0.80 -0.02
N LEU A 243 5.56 -1.59 -0.06
CA LEU A 243 6.84 -1.32 0.57
C LEU A 243 7.92 -1.25 -0.52
N GLU A 244 8.57 -0.11 -0.65
CA GLU A 244 9.56 0.12 -1.70
C GLU A 244 10.74 0.93 -1.19
N LEU A 245 11.95 0.54 -1.61
CA LEU A 245 13.20 1.22 -1.28
C LEU A 245 14.19 1.14 -2.43
N GLU A 246 15.01 2.18 -2.60
CA GLU A 246 16.25 2.06 -3.36
C GLU A 246 17.22 1.16 -2.59
N LEU A 247 17.93 0.29 -3.32
CA LEU A 247 18.97 -0.57 -2.78
C LEU A 247 20.35 0.04 -3.08
N PRO A 248 21.38 -0.26 -2.26
CA PRO A 248 22.75 0.03 -2.65
C PRO A 248 23.10 -0.62 -3.99
N ALA A 249 23.90 0.05 -4.83
CA ALA A 249 24.30 -0.48 -6.14
C ALA A 249 24.99 -1.86 -6.06
N THR A 250 25.61 -2.18 -4.92
CA THR A 250 26.27 -3.46 -4.67
C THR A 250 25.33 -4.58 -4.22
N ALA A 251 24.04 -4.30 -3.96
CA ALA A 251 23.09 -5.31 -3.46
C ALA A 251 22.96 -6.52 -4.40
N LEU A 252 23.10 -6.30 -5.70
CA LEU A 252 22.96 -7.34 -6.74
C LEU A 252 24.30 -7.69 -7.42
N SER A 253 25.44 -7.37 -6.80
CA SER A 253 26.75 -7.60 -7.42
C SER A 253 27.24 -9.04 -7.32
N ALA A 254 26.64 -9.87 -6.46
CA ALA A 254 26.97 -11.29 -6.37
C ALA A 254 26.50 -12.04 -7.63
N ALA A 255 27.20 -13.11 -8.01
CA ALA A 255 26.79 -13.94 -9.17
C ALA A 255 25.43 -14.63 -8.98
N ALA A 256 25.02 -14.86 -7.72
CA ALA A 256 23.72 -15.40 -7.34
C ALA A 256 23.24 -14.62 -6.10
N PRO A 257 22.72 -13.40 -6.27
CA PRO A 257 22.23 -12.62 -5.14
C PRO A 257 20.98 -13.32 -4.58
N THR A 258 20.84 -13.35 -3.25
CA THR A 258 19.68 -13.95 -2.60
C THR A 258 19.00 -12.88 -1.76
N LEU A 259 17.72 -12.63 -2.05
CA LEU A 259 16.83 -11.84 -1.20
C LEU A 259 16.24 -12.78 -0.13
N GLU A 260 16.47 -12.46 1.13
CA GLU A 260 15.82 -13.12 2.26
C GLU A 260 14.79 -12.17 2.88
N LEU A 261 13.55 -12.62 2.98
CA LEU A 261 12.45 -11.93 3.64
C LEU A 261 11.98 -12.76 4.84
N THR A 262 12.19 -12.28 6.05
CA THR A 262 11.80 -12.97 7.29
C THR A 262 10.71 -12.19 7.99
N LEU A 263 9.56 -12.83 8.23
CA LEU A 263 8.50 -12.22 9.03
C LEU A 263 8.79 -12.50 10.51
N ALA A 264 9.57 -11.61 11.12
CA ALA A 264 10.13 -11.76 12.46
C ALA A 264 9.10 -11.56 13.58
N GLU A 265 8.08 -10.74 13.34
CA GLU A 265 7.02 -10.44 14.31
C GLU A 265 5.64 -10.38 13.62
N GLY A 266 4.57 -10.53 14.42
CA GLY A 266 3.20 -10.38 13.95
C GLY A 266 2.62 -11.63 13.28
N GLY A 267 1.60 -11.45 12.44
CA GLY A 267 0.96 -12.53 11.68
C GLY A 267 1.17 -12.34 10.19
N TRP A 268 0.72 -13.30 9.39
CA TRP A 268 1.03 -13.37 7.96
C TRP A 268 0.88 -12.08 7.16
N VAL A 269 1.68 -11.97 6.11
CA VAL A 269 1.48 -11.06 4.96
C VAL A 269 1.00 -11.88 3.77
N ALA A 270 -0.02 -11.38 3.07
CA ALA A 270 -0.51 -11.95 1.81
C ALA A 270 0.11 -11.19 0.66
N TRP A 271 0.94 -11.86 -0.14
CA TRP A 271 1.66 -11.24 -1.26
C TRP A 271 0.72 -10.86 -2.40
N ASP A 272 1.08 -9.78 -3.06
CA ASP A 272 0.72 -9.46 -4.43
C ASP A 272 1.89 -9.88 -5.33
N ALA A 273 3.00 -9.14 -5.19
CA ALA A 273 4.23 -9.38 -5.91
C ALA A 273 5.48 -8.98 -5.11
N ILE A 274 6.60 -9.56 -5.52
CA ILE A 274 7.95 -9.29 -5.04
C ILE A 274 8.81 -9.02 -6.26
N GLY A 275 9.59 -7.94 -6.26
CA GLY A 275 10.39 -7.61 -7.44
C GLY A 275 11.60 -6.75 -7.15
N LEU A 276 12.58 -6.89 -8.04
CA LEU A 276 13.76 -6.06 -8.16
C LEU A 276 13.68 -5.26 -9.44
N PHE A 277 13.97 -3.96 -9.36
CA PHE A 277 13.85 -3.02 -10.48
C PHE A 277 15.13 -2.22 -10.65
N GLU A 278 15.34 -1.73 -11.87
CA GLU A 278 16.28 -0.66 -12.18
C GLU A 278 15.52 0.66 -12.27
N LEU A 279 15.98 1.66 -11.53
CA LEU A 279 15.45 3.00 -11.62
C LEU A 279 16.11 3.78 -12.77
N GLY A 280 15.26 4.33 -13.64
CA GLY A 280 15.68 5.25 -14.70
C GLY A 280 16.11 6.62 -14.21
#